data_AF-F2NE79-F1
#
_entry.id   AF-F2NE79-F1
#
_cell.length_a   1.000
_cell.length_b   1.000
_cell.length_c   1.000
_cell.angle_alpha   90.00
_cell.angle_beta   90.00
_cell.angle_gamma   90.00
#
_symmetry.space_group_name_H-M   'P 1'
#
loop_
_entity.id
_entity.type
_entity.pdbx_description
1 polymer ?
#
loop_
_entity_poly.entity_id
_entity_poly.type
_entity_poly.pdbx_seq_one_letter_code
_entity_poly.pdbx_strand_id
1 'polypeptide(L)'
;MLFLGIILDQLTKQWIVQTMPKYDVIPVIPGFFNLVHVYNRGAAFGLLATWSLGLVSYFFVIATLVVLAVVGYLFWRTPLQHRLFLWGYSLLISGAVGNLMDRIRLGEVIDFLDFYVGRYHWPAFNVADSLICLGAGLIFLGICRSEGEINVSHPV
;
A
#
# COMPACT_ATOMS: atom_id res chain seq x y z
N MET A 1 -15.38 4.41 1.82
CA MET A 1 -14.29 3.50 1.39
C MET A 1 -13.02 3.68 2.19
N LEU A 2 -12.56 4.91 2.45
CA LEU A 2 -11.39 5.20 3.30
C LEU A 2 -11.34 4.33 4.58
N PHE A 3 -12.37 4.43 5.43
CA PHE A 3 -12.40 3.67 6.68
C PHE A 3 -12.48 2.16 6.48
N LEU A 4 -13.18 1.70 5.44
CA LEU A 4 -13.35 0.27 5.17
C LEU A 4 -12.01 -0.38 4.83
N GLY A 5 -11.19 0.27 3.99
CA GLY A 5 -9.86 -0.26 3.64
C GLY A 5 -8.92 -0.29 4.83
N ILE A 6 -8.93 0.74 5.68
CA ILE A 6 -8.14 0.78 6.92
C ILE A 6 -8.57 -0.35 7.88
N ILE A 7 -9.88 -0.52 8.09
CA ILE A 7 -10.41 -1.59 8.95
C ILE A 7 -10.01 -2.96 8.41
N LEU A 8 -10.15 -3.19 7.10
CA LEU A 8 -9.78 -4.46 6.47
C LEU A 8 -8.30 -4.76 6.64
N ASP A 9 -7.43 -3.78 6.38
CA ASP A 9 -5.98 -3.92 6.57
C ASP A 9 -5.63 -4.29 8.01
N GLN A 10 -6.14 -3.53 8.98
CA GLN A 10 -5.82 -3.75 10.39
C GLN A 10 -6.38 -5.07 10.93
N LEU A 11 -7.59 -5.48 10.50
CA LEU A 11 -8.15 -6.77 10.88
C LEU A 11 -7.36 -7.95 10.30
N THR A 12 -6.96 -7.86 9.04
CA THR A 12 -6.17 -8.94 8.39
C THR A 12 -4.79 -9.07 9.01
N LYS A 13 -4.10 -7.95 9.30
CA LYS A 13 -2.82 -7.97 10.03
C LYS A 13 -2.96 -8.54 11.43
N GLN A 14 -3.99 -8.12 12.17
CA GLN A 14 -4.26 -8.64 13.50
C GLN A 14 -4.56 -10.15 13.48
N TRP A 15 -5.30 -10.61 12.47
CA TRP A 15 -5.55 -12.04 12.28
C TRP A 15 -4.25 -12.83 12.10
N ILE A 16 -3.32 -12.35 11.26
CA ILE A 16 -2.01 -12.98 11.07
C ILE A 16 -1.22 -13.01 12.38
N VAL A 17 -1.16 -11.90 13.11
CA VAL A 17 -0.44 -11.83 14.40
C VAL A 17 -1.00 -12.81 15.44
N GLN A 18 -2.30 -13.06 15.43
CA GLN A 18 -2.96 -13.94 16.39
C GLN A 18 -2.89 -15.42 16.01
N THR A 19 -2.71 -15.74 14.73
CA THR A 19 -2.79 -17.13 14.23
C THR A 19 -1.45 -17.71 13.82
N MET A 20 -0.47 -16.87 13.50
CA MET A 20 0.84 -17.30 13.00
C MET A 20 1.97 -16.80 13.92
N PRO A 21 2.88 -17.67 14.37
CA PRO A 21 4.14 -17.24 14.98
C PRO A 21 4.93 -16.31 14.04
N LYS A 22 5.79 -15.48 14.62
CA LYS A 22 6.65 -14.58 13.84
C LYS A 22 7.56 -15.39 12.90
N TYR A 23 7.62 -14.98 11.64
CA TYR A 23 8.35 -15.63 10.53
C TYR A 23 7.82 -17.00 10.11
N ASP A 24 6.63 -17.38 10.55
CA ASP A 24 5.99 -18.60 10.09
C ASP A 24 5.49 -18.46 8.64
N VAL A 25 5.35 -19.60 7.96
CA VAL A 25 4.92 -19.72 6.57
C VAL A 25 3.88 -20.83 6.44
N ILE A 26 2.69 -20.48 5.97
CA ILE A 26 1.61 -21.43 5.69
C ILE A 26 1.35 -21.44 4.17
N PRO A 27 1.68 -22.54 3.48
CA PRO A 27 1.32 -22.67 2.06
C PRO A 27 -0.20 -22.74 1.89
N VAL A 28 -0.76 -21.83 1.09
CA VAL A 28 -2.20 -21.81 0.77
C VAL A 28 -2.44 -22.46 -0.59
N ILE A 29 -1.62 -22.10 -1.58
CA ILE A 29 -1.59 -22.73 -2.91
C ILE A 29 -0.14 -23.16 -3.16
N PRO A 30 0.18 -24.46 -2.99
CA PRO A 30 1.53 -24.97 -3.19
C PRO A 30 2.08 -24.60 -4.58
N GLY A 31 3.26 -23.97 -4.61
CA GLY A 31 3.91 -23.50 -5.83
C GLY A 31 3.46 -22.12 -6.34
N PHE A 32 2.57 -21.41 -5.63
CA PHE A 32 2.08 -20.10 -6.06
C PHE A 32 1.87 -19.07 -4.94
N PHE A 33 1.27 -19.46 -3.80
CA PHE A 33 0.85 -18.51 -2.77
C PHE A 33 1.01 -19.07 -1.35
N ASN A 34 1.65 -18.28 -0.50
CA ASN A 34 1.79 -18.52 0.93
C ASN A 34 1.19 -17.37 1.73
N LEU A 35 0.71 -17.69 2.92
CA LEU A 35 0.63 -16.72 4.01
C LEU A 35 1.95 -16.74 4.76
N VAL A 36 2.46 -15.55 5.08
CA VAL A 36 3.68 -15.38 5.86
C VAL A 36 3.42 -14.42 7.02
N HIS A 37 4.29 -14.43 8.03
CA HIS A 37 4.25 -13.42 9.10
C HIS A 37 5.58 -12.66 9.17
N VAL A 38 5.71 -11.63 8.33
CA VAL A 38 6.95 -10.85 8.17
C VAL A 38 6.77 -9.43 8.71
N TYR A 39 7.77 -8.94 9.43
CA TYR A 39 7.84 -7.55 9.84
C TYR A 39 8.80 -6.81 8.91
N ASN A 40 8.26 -5.88 8.14
CA ASN A 40 8.97 -5.13 7.13
C ASN A 40 9.40 -3.75 7.63
N ARG A 41 10.71 -3.58 7.77
CA ARG A 41 11.37 -2.33 8.14
C ARG A 41 11.26 -1.26 7.05
N GLY A 42 11.03 -1.64 5.80
CA GLY A 42 11.11 -0.75 4.64
C GLY A 42 12.53 -0.59 4.08
N ALA A 43 13.46 -1.47 4.44
CA ALA A 43 14.80 -1.52 3.86
C ALA A 43 14.84 -2.38 2.58
N ALA A 44 13.92 -2.12 1.64
CA ALA A 44 13.97 -2.77 0.33
C ALA A 44 15.34 -2.50 -0.32
N PHE A 45 15.98 -3.56 -0.81
CA PHE A 45 17.31 -3.51 -1.45
C PHE A 45 18.46 -3.00 -0.56
N GLY A 46 18.31 -3.02 0.76
CA GLY A 46 19.39 -2.70 1.69
C GLY A 46 19.77 -1.22 1.80
N LEU A 47 19.08 -0.32 1.09
CA LEU A 47 19.36 1.12 1.05
C LEU A 47 19.35 1.79 2.44
N LEU A 48 18.56 1.26 3.37
CA LEU A 48 18.45 1.75 4.75
C LEU A 48 18.88 0.70 5.79
N ALA A 49 19.57 -0.36 5.37
CA ALA A 49 19.92 -1.48 6.27
C ALA A 49 20.90 -1.08 7.37
N THR A 50 21.70 -0.04 7.16
CA THR A 50 22.66 0.49 8.15
C THR A 50 22.01 1.43 9.16
N TRP A 51 20.77 1.88 8.92
CA TRP A 51 20.07 2.79 9.82
C TRP A 51 19.43 2.02 10.97
N SER A 52 19.33 2.65 12.14
CA SER A 52 18.60 2.06 13.26
C SER A 52 17.11 1.94 12.91
N LEU A 53 16.44 0.94 13.47
CA LEU A 53 15.01 0.72 13.22
C LEU A 53 14.17 1.98 13.49
N GLY A 54 14.50 2.73 14.55
CA GLY A 54 13.84 3.98 14.87
C GLY A 54 13.99 5.04 13.78
N LEU A 55 15.20 5.23 13.24
CA LEU A 55 15.45 6.19 12.15
C LEU A 55 14.68 5.83 10.88
N VAL A 56 14.65 4.54 10.53
CA VAL A 56 13.89 4.07 9.37
C VAL A 56 12.39 4.30 9.57
N SER A 57 11.86 3.96 10.76
CA SER A 57 10.45 4.21 11.07
C SER A 57 10.11 5.71 11.00
N TYR A 58 10.89 6.59 11.63
CA TYR A 58 10.66 8.03 11.58
C TYR A 58 10.68 8.58 10.16
N PHE A 59 11.64 8.15 9.33
CA PHE A 59 11.70 8.53 7.93
C PHE A 59 10.41 8.19 7.19
N PHE A 60 9.94 6.94 7.30
CA PHE A 60 8.71 6.53 6.63
C PHE A 60 7.45 7.17 7.20
N VAL A 61 7.39 7.43 8.52
CA VAL A 61 6.28 8.17 9.14
C VAL A 61 6.20 9.57 8.53
N ILE A 62 7.31 10.31 8.50
CA ILE A 62 7.34 11.67 7.94
C ILE A 62 7.00 11.65 6.45
N ALA A 63 7.62 10.76 5.68
CA ALA A 63 7.34 10.61 4.25
C ALA A 63 5.86 10.32 3.98
N THR A 64 5.25 9.43 4.77
CA THR A 64 3.83 9.07 4.63
C THR A 64 2.93 10.25 4.99
N LEU A 65 3.25 11.03 6.03
CA LEU A 65 2.49 12.24 6.38
C LEU A 65 2.53 13.28 5.25
N VAL A 66 3.68 13.45 4.59
CA VAL A 66 3.80 14.33 3.42
C VAL A 66 2.93 13.84 2.27
N VAL A 67 3.00 12.54 1.95
CA VAL A 67 2.15 11.94 0.90
C VAL A 67 0.67 12.12 1.22
N LEU A 68 0.25 11.88 2.47
CA LEU A 68 -1.14 12.07 2.90
C LEU A 68 -1.59 13.52 2.78
N ALA A 69 -0.74 14.49 3.11
CA ALA A 69 -1.04 15.90 2.95
C ALA A 69 -1.24 16.27 1.47
N VAL A 70 -0.33 15.82 0.59
CA VAL A 70 -0.41 16.07 -0.86
C VAL A 70 -1.65 15.41 -1.46
N VAL A 71 -1.86 14.11 -1.22
CA VAL A 71 -3.00 13.37 -1.79
C VAL A 71 -4.32 13.87 -1.21
N GLY A 72 -4.36 14.24 0.08
CA GLY A 72 -5.52 14.86 0.70
C GLY A 72 -5.86 16.22 0.09
N TYR A 73 -4.85 17.04 -0.20
CA TYR A 73 -5.04 18.31 -0.92
C TYR A 73 -5.57 18.07 -2.35
N LEU A 74 -5.00 17.12 -3.09
CA LEU A 74 -5.46 16.76 -4.44
C LEU A 74 -6.91 16.25 -4.41
N PHE A 75 -7.26 15.41 -3.45
CA PHE A 75 -8.63 14.94 -3.25
C PHE A 75 -9.59 16.12 -3.03
N TRP A 76 -9.25 17.05 -2.14
CA TRP A 76 -10.07 18.22 -1.86
C TRP A 76 -10.26 19.14 -3.07
N ARG A 77 -9.23 19.27 -3.91
CA ARG A 77 -9.27 20.13 -5.11
C ARG A 77 -9.94 19.48 -6.32
N THR A 78 -10.11 18.16 -6.32
CA THR A 78 -10.63 17.43 -7.47
C THR A 78 -12.15 17.48 -7.52
N PRO A 79 -12.77 17.98 -8.61
CA PRO A 79 -14.22 18.01 -8.74
C PRO A 79 -14.86 16.62 -8.72
N LEU A 80 -16.07 16.51 -8.17
CA LEU A 80 -16.79 15.24 -7.97
C LEU A 80 -17.05 14.41 -9.24
N GLN A 81 -17.02 15.06 -10.41
CA GLN A 81 -17.16 14.40 -11.71
C GLN A 81 -15.95 13.52 -12.06
N HIS A 82 -14.76 13.81 -11.52
CA HIS A 82 -13.53 13.07 -11.78
C HIS A 82 -13.40 11.84 -10.88
N ARG A 83 -14.35 10.92 -11.01
CA ARG A 83 -14.52 9.77 -10.11
C ARG A 83 -13.28 8.90 -10.01
N LEU A 84 -12.60 8.59 -11.11
CA LEU A 84 -11.40 7.73 -11.10
C LEU A 84 -10.30 8.28 -10.18
N PHE A 85 -10.06 9.59 -10.23
CA PHE A 85 -9.10 10.25 -9.34
C PHE A 85 -9.54 10.19 -7.88
N LEU A 86 -10.81 10.50 -7.58
CA LEU A 86 -11.34 10.49 -6.22
C LEU A 86 -11.31 9.09 -5.58
N TRP A 87 -11.64 8.05 -6.34
CA TRP A 87 -11.49 6.66 -5.91
C TRP A 87 -10.02 6.32 -5.68
N GLY A 88 -9.15 6.69 -6.62
CA GLY A 88 -7.71 6.43 -6.52
C GLY A 88 -7.06 7.07 -5.29
N TYR A 89 -7.33 8.36 -5.05
CA TYR A 89 -6.87 9.06 -3.85
C TYR A 89 -7.43 8.44 -2.57
N SER A 90 -8.70 8.02 -2.57
CA SER A 90 -9.31 7.37 -1.41
C SER A 90 -8.60 6.05 -1.06
N LEU A 91 -8.24 5.24 -2.06
CA LEU A 91 -7.50 3.99 -1.84
C LEU A 91 -6.07 4.26 -1.39
N LEU A 92 -5.37 5.23 -1.99
CA LEU A 92 -4.03 5.65 -1.58
C LEU A 92 -4.00 6.10 -0.11
N ILE A 93 -4.90 7.01 0.28
CA ILE A 93 -4.99 7.49 1.66
C ILE A 93 -5.29 6.33 2.61
N SER A 94 -6.23 5.45 2.25
CA SER A 94 -6.59 4.29 3.08
C SER A 94 -5.39 3.36 3.32
N GLY A 95 -4.66 2.99 2.27
CA GLY A 95 -3.50 2.11 2.41
C GLY A 95 -2.33 2.79 3.13
N ALA A 96 -2.05 4.06 2.80
CA ALA A 96 -1.02 4.84 3.46
C ALA A 96 -1.27 4.98 4.98
N VAL A 97 -2.53 5.22 5.39
CA VAL A 97 -2.90 5.23 6.81
C VAL A 97 -2.72 3.86 7.46
N GLY A 98 -3.12 2.77 6.80
CA GLY A 98 -2.95 1.41 7.34
C GLY A 98 -1.48 1.08 7.67
N ASN A 99 -0.56 1.33 6.73
CA ASN A 99 0.87 1.11 6.98
C ASN A 99 1.47 2.12 7.97
N LEU A 100 0.97 3.37 8.00
CA LEU A 100 1.40 4.37 8.98
C LEU A 100 1.03 3.95 10.41
N MET A 101 -0.15 3.36 10.61
CA MET A 101 -0.59 2.85 11.93
C MET A 101 0.36 1.79 12.46
N ASP A 102 0.80 0.86 11.62
CA ASP A 102 1.79 -0.15 12.02
C ASP A 102 3.13 0.49 12.36
N ARG A 103 3.63 1.43 11.54
CA ARG A 103 4.91 2.09 11.81
C ARG A 103 4.92 2.89 13.11
N ILE A 104 3.82 3.54 13.45
CA ILE A 104 3.68 4.26 14.72
C ILE A 104 3.64 3.29 15.90
N ARG A 105 2.95 2.15 15.76
CA ARG A 105 2.75 1.19 16.87
C ARG A 105 3.92 0.23 17.07
N LEU A 106 4.52 -0.23 15.98
CA LEU A 106 5.45 -1.36 15.92
C LEU A 106 6.83 -0.95 15.42
N GLY A 107 6.95 0.19 14.72
CA GLY A 107 8.18 0.59 14.01
C GLY A 107 8.39 -0.14 12.68
N GLU A 108 7.59 -1.15 12.37
CA GLU A 108 7.65 -2.01 11.18
C GLU A 108 6.23 -2.17 10.62
N VAL A 109 6.10 -2.64 9.37
CA VAL A 109 4.80 -2.99 8.76
C VAL A 109 4.65 -4.50 8.75
N ILE A 110 3.45 -5.01 9.02
CA ILE A 110 3.18 -6.45 8.94
C ILE A 110 2.81 -6.83 7.51
N ASP A 111 3.61 -7.68 6.89
CA ASP A 111 3.38 -8.24 5.56
C ASP A 111 3.07 -9.73 5.65
N PHE A 112 2.13 -10.17 4.82
CA PHE A 112 1.59 -11.53 4.94
C PHE A 112 1.15 -12.20 3.64
N LEU A 113 1.11 -11.48 2.53
CA LEU A 113 0.83 -12.04 1.21
C LEU A 113 2.14 -12.30 0.49
N ASP A 114 2.50 -13.57 0.30
CA ASP A 114 3.71 -13.99 -0.41
C ASP A 114 3.33 -14.81 -1.66
N PHE A 115 3.66 -14.28 -2.84
CA PHE A 115 3.43 -14.94 -4.12
C PHE A 115 4.76 -15.34 -4.75
N TYR A 116 4.85 -16.57 -5.26
CA TYR A 116 6.11 -17.13 -5.74
C TYR A 116 5.93 -18.11 -6.88
N VAL A 117 6.99 -18.29 -7.68
CA VAL A 117 7.09 -19.37 -8.68
C VAL A 117 8.48 -20.00 -8.57
N GLY A 118 8.51 -21.28 -8.19
CA GLY A 118 9.77 -21.99 -7.91
C GLY A 118 10.51 -21.35 -6.74
N ARG A 119 11.69 -20.78 -6.99
CA ARG A 119 12.52 -20.08 -5.99
C ARG A 119 12.35 -18.55 -5.97
N TYR A 120 11.55 -18.02 -6.90
CA TYR A 120 11.41 -16.58 -7.09
C TYR A 120 10.17 -16.10 -6.34
N HIS A 121 10.40 -15.30 -5.31
CA HIS A 121 9.35 -14.68 -4.50
C HIS A 121 9.19 -13.22 -4.89
N TRP A 122 7.95 -12.79 -5.08
CA TRP A 122 7.61 -11.37 -5.05
C TRP A 122 7.76 -10.88 -3.59
N PRO A 123 8.25 -9.64 -3.36
CA PRO A 123 8.31 -9.11 -2.00
C PRO A 123 6.95 -9.21 -1.31
N ALA A 124 6.93 -9.79 -0.11
CA ALA A 124 5.68 -9.92 0.65
C ALA A 124 5.03 -8.54 0.86
N PHE A 125 3.71 -8.51 0.82
CA PHE A 125 2.92 -7.28 0.94
C PHE A 125 1.64 -7.54 1.74
N ASN A 126 0.83 -6.50 1.90
CA ASN A 126 -0.43 -6.57 2.65
C ASN A 126 -1.60 -5.91 1.91
N VAL A 127 -2.74 -5.83 2.60
CA VAL A 127 -3.95 -5.19 2.07
C VAL A 127 -3.73 -3.70 1.83
N ALA A 128 -3.08 -2.97 2.74
CA ALA A 128 -2.73 -1.57 2.53
C ALA A 128 -1.90 -1.34 1.25
N ASP A 129 -0.90 -2.19 0.97
CA ASP A 129 -0.11 -2.09 -0.27
C ASP A 129 -0.96 -2.36 -1.52
N SER A 130 -1.89 -3.32 -1.43
CA SER A 130 -2.85 -3.61 -2.50
C SER A 130 -3.74 -2.40 -2.78
N LEU A 131 -4.21 -1.71 -1.74
CA LEU A 131 -5.00 -0.47 -1.87
C LEU A 131 -4.18 0.65 -2.52
N ILE A 132 -2.91 0.82 -2.13
CA ILE A 132 -1.99 1.79 -2.74
C ILE A 132 -1.82 1.49 -4.23
N CYS A 133 -1.55 0.23 -4.59
CA CYS A 133 -1.36 -0.20 -5.97
C CYS A 133 -2.61 0.03 -6.83
N LEU A 134 -3.78 -0.38 -6.35
CA LEU A 134 -5.06 -0.14 -7.03
C LEU A 134 -5.36 1.36 -7.15
N GLY A 135 -5.10 2.13 -6.10
CA GLY A 135 -5.29 3.58 -6.09
C GLY A 135 -4.45 4.29 -7.15
N ALA A 136 -3.17 3.93 -7.23
CA ALA A 136 -2.26 4.41 -8.28
C ALA A 136 -2.74 4.01 -9.68
N GLY A 137 -3.18 2.76 -9.85
CA GLY A 137 -3.75 2.27 -11.13
C GLY A 137 -4.99 3.05 -11.58
N LEU A 138 -5.89 3.40 -10.66
CA LEU A 138 -7.06 4.21 -10.97
C LEU A 138 -6.70 5.64 -11.37
N ILE A 139 -5.72 6.25 -10.71
CA ILE A 139 -5.23 7.59 -11.08
C ILE A 139 -4.60 7.55 -12.47
N PHE A 140 -3.75 6.55 -12.73
CA PHE A 140 -3.13 6.35 -14.04
C PHE A 140 -4.18 6.18 -15.14
N LEU A 141 -5.19 5.33 -14.92
CA LEU A 141 -6.30 5.17 -15.86
C LEU A 141 -7.09 6.48 -16.05
N GLY A 142 -7.25 7.28 -15.00
CA GLY A 142 -7.86 8.61 -15.06
C GLY A 142 -7.09 9.56 -15.96
N ILE A 143 -5.75 9.56 -15.89
CA ILE A 143 -4.86 10.37 -16.74
C ILE A 143 -5.02 9.94 -18.21
N CYS A 144 -4.89 8.65 -18.51
CA CYS A 144 -4.99 8.15 -19.89
C CYS A 144 -6.35 8.49 -20.55
N ARG A 145 -7.45 8.49 -19.79
CA ARG A 145 -8.77 8.87 -20.32
C ARG A 145 -8.90 10.37 -20.56
N SER A 146 -8.32 11.20 -19.68
CA SER A 146 -8.33 12.66 -19.85
C SER A 146 -7.55 13.10 -21.10
N GLU A 147 -6.44 12.44 -21.42
CA GLU A 147 -5.66 12.73 -22.63
C GLU A 147 -6.42 12.32 -23.90
N GLY A 148 -7.16 11.21 -23.87
CA GLY A 148 -8.02 10.76 -24.96
C GLY A 148 -9.15 11.75 -25.29
N GLU A 149 -9.79 12.32 -24.26
CA GLU A 149 -10.84 13.33 -24.45
C GLU A 149 -10.29 14.63 -25.08
N ILE A 150 -9.10 15.07 -24.67
CA ILE A 150 -8.44 16.27 -25.22
C ILE A 150 -8.11 16.07 -26.70
N ASN A 151 -7.54 14.92 -27.07
CA ASN A 151 -7.18 14.60 -28.46
C ASN A 151 -8.40 14.47 -29.39
N VAL A 152 -9.55 14.02 -28.89
CA VAL A 152 -10.80 13.95 -29.67
C VAL A 152 -11.44 15.33 -29.86
N SER A 153 -11.31 16.22 -28.86
CA SER A 153 -11.87 17.59 -28.96
C SER A 153 -11.08 18.52 -29.88
N HIS A 154 -9.82 18.18 -30.18
CA HIS A 154 -8.95 18.91 -31.09
C HIS A 154 -8.25 17.95 -32.07
N PRO A 155 -8.96 17.40 -33.08
CA PRO A 155 -8.31 16.64 -34.13
C PRO A 155 -7.42 17.58 -34.95
N VAL A 156 -6.13 17.24 -35.08
CA VAL A 156 -5.16 17.94 -35.93
C VAL A 156 -5.51 17.78 -37.40
#